data_AF-A0A3E0PI24-F1
#
_entry.id   AF-A0A3E0PI24-F1
#
_cell.length_a   1.000
_cell.length_b   1.000
_cell.length_c   1.000
_cell.angle_alpha   90.00
_cell.angle_beta   90.00
_cell.angle_gamma   90.00
#
_symmetry.space_group_name_H-M   'P 1'
#
loop_
_entity.id
_entity.type
_entity.pdbx_description
1 polymer ?
#
loop_
_entity_poly.entity_id
_entity_poly.type
_entity_poly.pdbx_seq_one_letter_code
_entity_poly.pdbx_strand_id
1 'polypeptide(L)'
;MQEVTRIPKDISREVGARLLLVAGSVGFCAAAAIAIAGFPLQASILTIFLFAGVHNFMEFRYFLAKMPLVWGRSAVYYSVAITGTVFLTVGYLYLYFFGGNWLWSIVSWQTSVSAWNSMFVLWVGILFWLRARQKQRADGMPAMAIAFFAAGLAWFVPAYWSLALVYVHPLIAFWFLERQIRRSRREWLRAYHLFLATITLFIIGLWAALASRPDLSNETALFWRIIQHAGGGILAGVSTHFLVATHVFLETLHYAAWIVLIPLVDRRAIPWRFSSIPLFANKRGYPKMVAFGVAVSALLVVILWAGFSIDYATTRDIYFAFAIAHVLAEFPFLIKLT
;
A
#
# COMPACT_ATOMS: atom_id res chain seq x y z
N MET A 1 25.21 52.00 -15.92
CA MET A 1 25.56 50.58 -16.10
C MET A 1 24.61 49.77 -15.23
N GLN A 2 23.54 49.21 -15.80
CA GLN A 2 22.63 48.30 -15.08
C GLN A 2 23.13 46.88 -15.29
N GLU A 3 23.65 46.28 -14.22
CA GLU A 3 24.06 44.89 -14.19
C GLU A 3 22.79 44.02 -14.17
N VAL A 4 22.37 43.56 -15.35
CA VAL A 4 21.23 42.65 -15.49
C VAL A 4 21.64 41.31 -14.90
N THR A 5 21.23 41.06 -13.66
CA THR A 5 21.37 39.78 -12.96
C THR A 5 20.57 38.70 -13.70
N ARG A 6 21.23 38.02 -14.63
CA ARG A 6 20.68 36.83 -15.30
C ARG A 6 20.50 35.74 -14.24
N ILE A 7 19.25 35.46 -13.87
CA ILE A 7 18.93 34.27 -13.07
C ILE A 7 19.46 33.05 -13.85
N PRO A 8 20.30 32.20 -13.22
CA PRO A 8 20.78 30.98 -13.86
C PRO A 8 19.60 30.15 -14.38
N LYS A 9 19.65 29.73 -15.65
CA LYS A 9 18.60 28.92 -16.33
C LYS A 9 18.21 27.63 -15.57
N ASP A 10 19.04 27.19 -14.64
CA ASP A 10 18.81 25.99 -13.82
C ASP A 10 17.78 26.25 -12.71
N ILE A 11 17.78 27.44 -12.11
CA ILE A 11 16.85 27.81 -11.03
C ILE A 11 15.41 27.88 -11.54
N SER A 12 15.20 28.42 -12.75
CA SER A 12 13.86 28.52 -13.33
C SER A 12 13.26 27.15 -13.66
N ARG A 13 14.08 26.18 -14.09
CA ARG A 13 13.65 24.80 -14.34
C ARG A 13 13.26 24.08 -13.06
N GLU A 14 14.03 24.26 -12.00
CA GLU A 14 13.76 23.64 -10.71
C GLU A 14 12.48 24.18 -10.06
N VAL A 15 12.29 25.51 -10.08
CA VAL A 15 11.05 26.14 -9.60
C VAL A 15 9.85 25.67 -10.41
N GLY A 16 9.97 25.61 -11.75
CA GLY A 16 8.91 25.11 -12.62
C GLY A 16 8.52 23.66 -12.31
N ALA A 17 9.50 22.77 -12.12
CA ALA A 17 9.23 21.36 -11.78
C ALA A 17 8.52 21.20 -10.43
N ARG A 18 8.90 21.99 -9.42
CA ARG A 18 8.25 21.99 -8.10
C ARG A 18 6.82 22.48 -8.18
N LEU A 19 6.56 23.57 -8.90
CA LEU A 19 5.22 24.12 -9.09
C LEU A 19 4.33 23.13 -9.85
N LEU A 20 4.85 22.48 -10.90
CA LEU A 20 4.12 21.45 -11.63
C LEU A 20 3.78 20.25 -10.74
N LEU A 21 4.70 19.81 -9.88
CA LEU A 21 4.43 18.72 -8.94
C LEU A 21 3.32 19.10 -7.95
N VAL A 22 3.39 20.28 -7.34
CA VAL A 22 2.37 20.74 -6.37
C VAL A 22 1.02 20.92 -7.08
N ALA A 23 0.98 21.70 -8.16
CA ALA A 23 -0.25 21.99 -8.87
C ALA A 23 -0.88 20.71 -9.45
N GLY A 24 -0.07 19.82 -10.02
CA GLY A 24 -0.53 18.53 -10.53
C GLY A 24 -1.08 17.63 -9.42
N SER A 25 -0.39 17.55 -8.28
CA SER A 25 -0.84 16.71 -7.17
C SER A 25 -2.09 17.25 -6.49
N VAL A 26 -2.17 18.56 -6.27
CA VAL A 26 -3.38 19.22 -5.74
C VAL A 26 -4.55 19.09 -6.71
N GLY A 27 -4.32 19.32 -8.00
CA GLY A 27 -5.33 19.15 -9.04
C GLY A 27 -5.84 17.71 -9.12
N PHE A 28 -4.93 16.72 -9.02
CA PHE A 28 -5.30 15.30 -8.96
C PHE A 28 -6.13 14.97 -7.72
N CYS A 29 -5.70 15.42 -6.52
CA CYS A 29 -6.47 15.23 -5.29
C CYS A 29 -7.85 15.87 -5.38
N ALA A 30 -7.96 17.09 -5.90
CA ALA A 30 -9.24 17.78 -6.07
C ALA A 30 -10.16 17.01 -7.02
N ALA A 31 -9.66 16.60 -8.19
CA ALA A 31 -10.42 15.84 -9.16
C ALA A 31 -10.89 14.49 -8.59
N ALA A 32 -9.99 13.76 -7.92
CA ALA A 32 -10.31 12.50 -7.27
C ALA A 32 -11.35 12.69 -6.17
N ALA A 33 -11.18 13.67 -5.27
CA ALA A 33 -12.12 13.94 -4.19
C ALA A 33 -13.51 14.30 -4.72
N ILE A 34 -13.61 15.16 -5.74
CA ILE A 34 -14.90 15.55 -6.35
C ILE A 34 -15.58 14.33 -6.99
N ALA A 35 -14.86 13.56 -7.81
CA ALA A 35 -15.42 12.39 -8.48
C ALA A 35 -15.87 11.32 -7.48
N ILE A 36 -15.05 11.04 -6.46
CA ILE A 36 -15.31 10.01 -5.45
C ILE A 36 -16.43 10.45 -4.50
N ALA A 37 -16.52 11.73 -4.13
CA ALA A 37 -17.63 12.23 -3.31
C ALA A 37 -18.98 12.05 -4.00
N GLY A 38 -19.03 12.27 -5.32
CA GLY A 38 -20.24 12.10 -6.13
C GLY A 38 -20.62 10.64 -6.36
N PHE A 39 -19.63 9.77 -6.60
CA PHE A 39 -19.86 8.38 -7.04
C PHE A 39 -18.90 7.39 -6.36
N PRO A 40 -18.94 7.23 -5.02
CA PRO A 40 -17.92 6.48 -4.29
C PRO A 40 -17.89 4.99 -4.65
N LEU A 41 -19.06 4.37 -4.88
CA LEU A 41 -19.17 2.96 -5.26
C LEU A 41 -18.61 2.72 -6.67
N GLN A 42 -18.99 3.54 -7.64
CA GLN A 42 -18.51 3.44 -9.02
C GLN A 42 -17.01 3.75 -9.10
N ALA A 43 -16.54 4.75 -8.36
CA ALA A 43 -15.13 5.05 -8.26
C ALA A 43 -14.35 3.89 -7.64
N SER A 44 -14.86 3.25 -6.58
CA SER A 44 -14.24 2.03 -6.01
C SER A 44 -14.08 0.95 -7.08
N ILE A 45 -15.16 0.68 -7.81
CA ILE A 45 -15.19 -0.35 -8.85
C ILE A 45 -14.14 -0.06 -9.93
N LEU A 46 -14.14 1.17 -10.45
CA LEU A 46 -13.25 1.60 -11.52
C LEU A 46 -11.79 1.61 -11.08
N THR A 47 -11.50 2.14 -9.88
CA THR A 47 -10.15 2.23 -9.32
C THR A 47 -9.55 0.83 -9.18
N ILE A 48 -10.28 -0.11 -8.59
CA ILE A 48 -9.80 -1.50 -8.45
C ILE A 48 -9.70 -2.17 -9.83
N PHE A 49 -10.72 -2.03 -10.69
CA PHE A 49 -10.72 -2.64 -12.03
C PHE A 49 -9.46 -2.29 -12.81
N LEU A 50 -9.15 -1.00 -12.90
CA LEU A 50 -8.07 -0.51 -13.75
C LEU A 50 -6.69 -0.75 -13.14
N PHE A 51 -6.56 -0.59 -11.82
CA PHE A 51 -5.25 -0.37 -11.22
C PHE A 51 -4.82 -1.44 -10.21
N ALA A 52 -5.71 -2.32 -9.76
CA ALA A 52 -5.37 -3.36 -8.77
C ALA A 52 -4.27 -4.32 -9.25
N GLY A 53 -4.38 -4.84 -10.48
CA GLY A 53 -3.31 -5.67 -11.04
C GLY A 53 -2.05 -4.87 -11.35
N VAL A 54 -2.21 -3.68 -11.91
CA VAL A 54 -1.08 -2.85 -12.37
C VAL A 54 -0.21 -2.39 -11.21
N HIS A 55 -0.77 -1.92 -10.10
CA HIS A 55 0.03 -1.49 -8.96
C HIS A 55 0.81 -2.66 -8.37
N ASN A 56 0.19 -3.84 -8.20
CA ASN A 56 0.86 -5.04 -7.68
C ASN A 56 2.04 -5.46 -8.55
N PHE A 57 1.89 -5.39 -9.86
CA PHE A 57 2.98 -5.63 -10.80
C PHE A 57 4.12 -4.63 -10.61
N MET A 58 3.79 -3.34 -10.51
CA MET A 58 4.77 -2.26 -10.33
C MET A 58 5.52 -2.37 -9.00
N GLU A 59 4.79 -2.67 -7.93
CA GLU A 59 5.29 -2.89 -6.58
C GLU A 59 6.22 -4.10 -6.51
N PHE A 60 5.77 -5.27 -6.99
CA PHE A 60 6.58 -6.50 -7.05
C PHE A 60 7.89 -6.25 -7.80
N ARG A 61 7.80 -5.59 -8.96
CA ARG A 61 8.96 -5.24 -9.77
C ARG A 61 9.89 -4.26 -9.05
N TYR A 62 9.34 -3.28 -8.34
CA TYR A 62 10.12 -2.36 -7.52
C TYR A 62 10.88 -3.12 -6.42
N PHE A 63 10.26 -4.07 -5.73
CA PHE A 63 10.93 -4.91 -4.72
C PHE A 63 12.04 -5.78 -5.30
N LEU A 64 11.82 -6.40 -6.45
CA LEU A 64 12.87 -7.12 -7.17
C LEU A 64 14.09 -6.22 -7.45
N ALA A 65 13.86 -4.96 -7.84
CA ALA A 65 14.93 -3.99 -8.08
C ALA A 65 15.68 -3.55 -6.81
N LYS A 66 15.09 -3.73 -5.62
CA LYS A 66 15.71 -3.44 -4.32
C LYS A 66 16.33 -4.66 -3.66
N MET A 67 16.03 -5.87 -4.11
CA MET A 67 16.63 -7.09 -3.56
C MET A 67 18.12 -7.19 -3.91
N PRO A 68 19.00 -7.42 -2.91
CA PRO A 68 20.42 -7.61 -3.15
C PRO A 68 20.69 -8.98 -3.78
N LEU A 69 21.75 -9.05 -4.58
CA LEU A 69 22.23 -10.30 -5.21
C LEU A 69 22.64 -11.36 -4.18
N VAL A 70 23.28 -10.92 -3.09
CA VAL A 70 23.74 -11.77 -2.00
C VAL A 70 23.23 -11.18 -0.69
N TRP A 71 22.55 -11.99 0.12
CA TRP A 71 21.93 -11.50 1.36
C TRP A 71 22.95 -11.27 2.48
N GLY A 72 24.04 -12.05 2.53
CA GLY A 72 25.13 -11.89 3.50
C GLY A 72 24.63 -11.80 4.94
N ARG A 73 25.05 -10.76 5.69
CA ARG A 73 24.58 -10.48 7.06
C ARG A 73 23.07 -10.25 7.18
N SER A 74 22.37 -10.03 6.06
CA SER A 74 20.91 -9.86 6.02
C SER A 74 20.15 -11.15 5.72
N ALA A 75 20.82 -12.30 5.61
CA ALA A 75 20.17 -13.56 5.26
C ALA A 75 19.05 -13.95 6.23
N VAL A 76 19.30 -13.86 7.55
CA VAL A 76 18.28 -14.12 8.58
C VAL A 76 17.09 -13.18 8.44
N TYR A 77 17.34 -11.89 8.21
CA TYR A 77 16.29 -10.89 8.01
C TYR A 77 15.40 -11.22 6.81
N TYR A 78 15.99 -11.49 5.64
CA TYR A 78 15.22 -11.79 4.43
C TYR A 78 14.50 -13.14 4.54
N SER A 79 15.10 -14.13 5.21
CA SER A 79 14.43 -15.42 5.44
C SER A 79 13.21 -15.26 6.34
N VAL A 80 13.34 -14.55 7.47
CA VAL A 80 12.20 -14.27 8.38
C VAL A 80 11.13 -13.41 7.70
N ALA A 81 11.54 -12.44 6.88
CA ALA A 81 10.64 -11.63 6.09
C ALA A 81 9.81 -12.48 5.12
N ILE A 82 10.47 -13.25 4.24
CA ILE A 82 9.79 -14.04 3.22
C ILE A 82 8.92 -15.13 3.85
N THR A 83 9.46 -15.88 4.81
CA THR A 83 8.70 -16.95 5.50
C THR A 83 7.51 -16.38 6.24
N GLY A 84 7.66 -15.24 6.93
CA GLY A 84 6.54 -14.60 7.63
C GLY A 84 5.48 -14.06 6.67
N THR A 85 5.87 -13.45 5.54
CA THR A 85 4.92 -13.06 4.49
C THR A 85 4.11 -14.26 4.01
N VAL A 86 4.77 -15.36 3.61
CA VAL A 86 4.09 -16.58 3.13
C VAL A 86 3.17 -17.17 4.20
N PHE A 87 3.68 -17.34 5.43
CA PHE A 87 2.92 -17.94 6.52
C PHE A 87 1.69 -17.11 6.91
N LEU A 88 1.86 -15.80 7.06
CA LEU A 88 0.75 -14.90 7.40
C LEU A 88 -0.25 -14.79 6.25
N THR A 89 0.18 -14.79 4.99
CA THR A 89 -0.73 -14.88 3.84
C THR A 89 -1.54 -16.17 3.90
N VAL A 90 -0.93 -17.33 4.10
CA VAL A 90 -1.65 -18.61 4.21
C VAL A 90 -2.64 -18.58 5.37
N GLY A 91 -2.24 -18.08 6.54
CA GLY A 91 -3.12 -17.92 7.68
C GLY A 91 -4.30 -16.99 7.39
N TYR A 92 -4.08 -15.90 6.65
CA TYR A 92 -5.14 -14.98 6.24
C TYR A 92 -6.09 -15.65 5.23
N LEU A 93 -5.57 -16.35 4.22
CA LEU A 93 -6.39 -17.07 3.24
C LEU A 93 -7.24 -18.15 3.93
N TYR A 94 -6.68 -18.83 4.93
CA TYR A 94 -7.44 -19.78 5.74
C TYR A 94 -8.61 -19.10 6.45
N LEU A 95 -8.38 -17.97 7.11
CA LEU A 95 -9.44 -17.18 7.73
C LEU A 95 -10.46 -16.69 6.70
N TYR A 96 -10.01 -16.17 5.57
CA TYR A 96 -10.87 -15.57 4.55
C TYR A 96 -11.81 -16.59 3.90
N PHE A 97 -11.29 -17.74 3.46
CA PHE A 97 -12.07 -18.73 2.71
C PHE A 97 -12.80 -19.74 3.59
N PHE A 98 -12.28 -20.03 4.78
CA PHE A 98 -12.89 -21.01 5.67
C PHE A 98 -13.61 -20.37 6.85
N GLY A 99 -13.40 -19.09 7.13
CA GLY A 99 -14.13 -18.35 8.15
C GLY A 99 -15.61 -18.18 7.83
N GLY A 100 -16.42 -18.03 8.88
CA GLY A 100 -17.85 -17.69 8.74
C GLY A 100 -18.76 -18.81 8.25
N ASN A 101 -18.26 -20.05 8.11
CA ASN A 101 -19.11 -21.23 7.91
C ASN A 101 -19.63 -21.79 9.24
N TRP A 102 -20.52 -22.78 9.18
CA TRP A 102 -21.20 -23.38 10.35
C TRP A 102 -20.24 -24.05 11.36
N LEU A 103 -18.99 -24.35 10.99
CA LEU A 103 -17.96 -24.87 11.89
C LEU A 103 -17.34 -23.77 12.77
N TRP A 104 -17.55 -22.49 12.44
CA TRP A 104 -16.99 -21.37 13.18
C TRP A 104 -18.04 -20.73 14.09
N SER A 105 -17.76 -20.74 15.39
CA SER A 105 -18.44 -19.84 16.31
C SER A 105 -17.89 -18.42 16.16
N ILE A 106 -18.68 -17.41 16.53
CA ILE A 106 -18.22 -16.01 16.59
C ILE A 106 -16.95 -15.89 17.45
N VAL A 107 -16.90 -16.63 18.57
CA VAL A 107 -15.76 -16.65 19.49
C VAL A 107 -14.51 -17.26 18.83
N SER A 108 -14.63 -18.40 18.16
CA SER A 108 -13.48 -19.04 17.49
C SER A 108 -12.97 -18.21 16.32
N TRP A 109 -13.87 -17.54 15.59
CA TRP A 109 -13.52 -16.59 14.55
C TRP A 109 -12.73 -15.39 15.11
N GLN A 110 -13.28 -14.70 16.11
CA GLN A 110 -12.63 -13.55 16.74
C GLN A 110 -11.27 -13.92 17.35
N THR A 111 -11.18 -15.06 18.03
CA THR A 111 -9.93 -15.57 18.59
C THR A 111 -8.87 -15.79 17.51
N SER A 112 -9.27 -16.35 16.37
CA SER A 112 -8.34 -16.64 15.28
C SER A 112 -7.88 -15.37 14.55
N VAL A 113 -8.77 -14.38 14.40
CA VAL A 113 -8.41 -13.04 13.90
C VAL A 113 -7.45 -12.33 14.85
N SER A 114 -7.71 -12.34 16.17
CA SER A 114 -6.80 -11.79 17.19
C SER A 114 -5.44 -12.48 17.18
N ALA A 115 -5.41 -13.81 17.04
CA ALA A 115 -4.19 -14.58 16.93
C ALA A 115 -3.41 -14.18 15.67
N TRP A 116 -4.07 -14.12 14.51
CA TRP A 116 -3.43 -13.68 13.26
C TRP A 116 -2.86 -12.26 13.36
N ASN A 117 -3.64 -11.30 13.89
CA ASN A 117 -3.18 -9.93 14.11
C ASN A 117 -1.97 -9.88 15.06
N SER A 118 -1.97 -10.68 16.13
CA SER A 118 -0.84 -10.78 17.06
C SER A 118 0.41 -11.33 16.38
N MET A 119 0.27 -12.39 15.59
CA MET A 119 1.39 -12.97 14.83
C MET A 119 1.96 -11.96 13.83
N PHE A 120 1.10 -11.22 13.14
CA PHE A 120 1.50 -10.14 12.23
C PHE A 120 2.30 -9.06 12.96
N VAL A 121 1.78 -8.52 14.06
CA VAL A 121 2.46 -7.46 14.85
C VAL A 121 3.81 -7.94 15.40
N LEU A 122 3.85 -9.16 15.96
CA LEU A 122 5.08 -9.74 16.49
C LEU A 122 6.10 -10.02 15.38
N TRP A 123 5.66 -10.48 14.22
CA TRP A 123 6.53 -10.65 13.05
C TRP A 123 7.15 -9.32 12.62
N VAL A 124 6.37 -8.24 12.53
CA VAL A 124 6.89 -6.88 12.26
C VAL A 124 7.90 -6.45 13.35
N GLY A 125 7.60 -6.71 14.62
CA GLY A 125 8.51 -6.46 15.74
C GLY A 125 9.85 -7.20 15.60
N ILE A 126 9.82 -8.47 15.22
CA ILE A 126 11.02 -9.28 14.94
C ILE A 126 11.83 -8.68 13.79
N LEU A 127 11.18 -8.20 12.72
CA LEU A 127 11.88 -7.54 11.61
C LEU A 127 12.61 -6.27 12.06
N PHE A 128 11.96 -5.41 12.87
CA PHE A 128 12.61 -4.24 13.44
C PHE A 128 13.78 -4.61 14.36
N TRP A 129 13.61 -5.63 15.21
CA TRP A 129 14.67 -6.12 16.08
C TRP A 129 15.87 -6.66 15.28
N LEU A 130 15.63 -7.49 14.25
CA LEU A 130 16.68 -7.99 13.35
C LEU A 130 17.37 -6.84 12.60
N ARG A 131 16.61 -5.83 12.18
CA ARG A 131 17.16 -4.63 11.54
C ARG A 131 18.03 -3.82 12.51
N ALA A 132 17.62 -3.66 13.76
CA ALA A 132 18.39 -3.00 14.80
C ALA A 132 19.71 -3.72 15.05
N ARG A 133 19.71 -5.06 15.16
CA ARG A 133 20.94 -5.86 15.34
C ARG A 133 21.93 -5.73 14.17
N GLN A 134 21.47 -5.39 12.98
CA GLN A 134 22.36 -5.10 11.84
C GLN A 134 23.04 -3.72 11.95
N LYS A 135 22.45 -2.78 12.70
CA LYS A 135 23.01 -1.45 12.98
C LYS A 135 23.76 -1.53 14.31
N GLN A 136 25.09 -1.47 14.30
CA GLN A 136 25.97 -1.69 15.47
C GLN A 136 25.67 -0.85 16.75
N ARG A 137 24.76 0.14 16.70
CA ARG A 137 24.46 1.07 17.80
C ARG A 137 22.97 1.19 18.15
N ALA A 138 22.08 0.39 17.55
CA ALA A 138 20.64 0.48 17.80
C ALA A 138 20.19 -0.57 18.81
N ASP A 139 19.56 -0.15 19.91
CA ASP A 139 18.85 -1.06 20.81
C ASP A 139 17.54 -1.51 20.14
N GLY A 140 17.38 -2.81 19.97
CA GLY A 140 16.19 -3.41 19.39
C GLY A 140 15.08 -3.70 20.41
N MET A 141 15.36 -3.56 21.71
CA MET A 141 14.40 -3.87 22.78
C MET A 141 13.12 -3.01 22.73
N PRO A 142 13.17 -1.69 22.45
CA PRO A 142 11.95 -0.88 22.36
C PRO A 142 10.97 -1.38 21.29
N ALA A 143 11.48 -1.87 20.16
CA ALA A 143 10.64 -2.40 19.08
C ALA A 143 9.86 -3.64 19.53
N MET A 144 10.48 -4.53 20.31
CA MET A 144 9.80 -5.71 20.85
C MET A 144 8.77 -5.34 21.92
N ALA A 145 9.11 -4.42 22.83
CA ALA A 145 8.16 -3.95 23.84
C ALA A 145 6.91 -3.34 23.20
N ILE A 146 7.09 -2.47 22.20
CA ILE A 146 5.99 -1.89 21.42
C ILE A 146 5.19 -2.98 20.70
N ALA A 147 5.85 -3.96 20.08
CA ALA A 147 5.17 -5.06 19.39
C ALA A 147 4.33 -5.92 20.34
N PHE A 148 4.84 -6.26 21.53
CA PHE A 148 4.05 -7.02 22.53
C PHE A 148 2.87 -6.20 23.06
N PHE A 149 3.06 -4.91 23.32
CA PHE A 149 1.97 -4.03 23.73
C PHE A 149 0.89 -3.92 22.64
N ALA A 150 1.29 -3.69 21.39
CA ALA A 150 0.38 -3.63 20.25
C ALA A 150 -0.32 -4.98 19.99
N ALA A 151 0.38 -6.10 20.16
CA ALA A 151 -0.23 -7.43 20.09
C ALA A 151 -1.29 -7.60 21.18
N GLY A 152 -1.04 -7.14 22.41
CA GLY A 152 -2.05 -7.10 23.48
C GLY A 152 -3.28 -6.27 23.09
N LEU A 153 -3.08 -5.08 22.50
CA LEU A 153 -4.17 -4.25 21.98
C LEU A 153 -4.99 -4.94 20.86
N ALA A 154 -4.38 -5.85 20.10
CA ALA A 154 -5.07 -6.63 19.06
C ALA A 154 -6.12 -7.61 19.58
N TRP A 155 -6.05 -7.97 20.87
CA TRP A 155 -7.04 -8.81 21.52
C TRP A 155 -8.27 -8.02 22.01
N PHE A 156 -8.11 -6.74 22.33
CA PHE A 156 -9.24 -5.92 22.80
C PHE A 156 -10.23 -5.57 21.68
N VAL A 157 -9.72 -5.28 20.48
CA VAL A 157 -10.53 -4.79 19.35
C VAL A 157 -10.05 -5.37 18.00
N PRO A 158 -10.09 -6.69 17.78
CA PRO A 158 -9.48 -7.34 16.61
C PRO A 158 -9.98 -6.79 15.26
N ALA A 159 -11.27 -6.49 15.15
CA ALA A 159 -11.85 -5.95 13.93
C ALA A 159 -11.27 -4.56 13.59
N TYR A 160 -11.02 -3.72 14.59
CA TYR A 160 -10.44 -2.39 14.38
C TYR A 160 -8.98 -2.47 13.91
N TRP A 161 -8.23 -3.50 14.32
CA TRP A 161 -6.86 -3.71 13.84
C TRP A 161 -6.83 -4.09 12.36
N SER A 162 -7.72 -4.98 11.94
CA SER A 162 -7.85 -5.34 10.52
C SER A 162 -8.33 -4.15 9.70
N LEU A 163 -9.27 -3.35 10.22
CA LEU A 163 -9.72 -2.12 9.55
C LEU A 163 -8.62 -1.05 9.49
N ALA A 164 -7.80 -0.91 10.53
CA ALA A 164 -6.68 0.01 10.53
C ALA A 164 -5.70 -0.32 9.40
N LEU A 165 -5.45 -1.60 9.11
CA LEU A 165 -4.62 -1.99 7.97
C LEU A 165 -5.21 -1.52 6.64
N VAL A 166 -6.53 -1.59 6.45
CA VAL A 166 -7.21 -1.10 5.22
C VAL A 166 -6.95 0.39 5.00
N TYR A 167 -6.96 1.21 6.05
CA TYR A 167 -6.74 2.66 5.92
C TYR A 167 -5.26 3.08 5.97
N VAL A 168 -4.41 2.33 6.67
CA VAL A 168 -2.99 2.64 6.83
C VAL A 168 -2.15 2.14 5.66
N HIS A 169 -2.46 0.98 5.08
CA HIS A 169 -1.69 0.41 3.98
C HIS A 169 -1.56 1.37 2.78
N PRO A 170 -2.62 2.06 2.31
CA PRO A 170 -2.50 3.04 1.25
C PRO A 170 -1.41 4.10 1.50
N LEU A 171 -1.20 4.45 2.77
CA LEU A 171 -0.21 5.45 3.19
C LEU A 171 1.24 4.95 3.12
N ILE A 172 1.46 3.63 3.08
CA ILE A 172 2.81 3.03 3.01
C ILE A 172 3.51 3.41 1.70
N ALA A 173 2.78 3.48 0.58
CA ALA A 173 3.32 3.91 -0.70
C ALA A 173 3.93 5.32 -0.64
N PHE A 174 3.31 6.23 0.11
CA PHE A 174 3.85 7.58 0.33
C PHE A 174 5.18 7.53 1.10
N TRP A 175 5.30 6.63 2.08
CA TRP A 175 6.59 6.45 2.75
C TRP A 175 7.67 5.97 1.77
N PHE A 176 7.37 4.98 0.92
CA PHE A 176 8.31 4.57 -0.13
C PHE A 176 8.69 5.72 -1.07
N LEU A 177 7.70 6.50 -1.50
CA LEU A 177 7.90 7.67 -2.35
C LEU A 177 8.80 8.71 -1.69
N GLU A 178 8.55 9.09 -0.43
CA GLU A 178 9.40 10.04 0.30
C GLU A 178 10.85 9.55 0.35
N ARG A 179 11.06 8.26 0.62
CA ARG A 179 12.41 7.68 0.69
C ARG A 179 13.12 7.76 -0.66
N GLN A 180 12.40 7.56 -1.77
CA GLN A 180 12.98 7.75 -3.10
C GLN A 180 13.28 9.23 -3.37
N ILE A 181 12.34 10.13 -3.10
CA ILE A 181 12.52 11.58 -3.27
C ILE A 181 13.74 12.07 -2.49
N ARG A 182 13.87 11.68 -1.22
CA ARG A 182 15.01 12.07 -0.38
C ARG A 182 16.36 11.62 -0.95
N ARG A 183 16.39 10.51 -1.69
CA ARG A 183 17.61 9.93 -2.28
C ARG A 183 17.93 10.47 -3.67
N SER A 184 16.92 10.68 -4.53
CA SER A 184 17.13 11.02 -5.94
C SER A 184 16.72 12.44 -6.33
N ARG A 185 15.82 13.08 -5.57
CA ARG A 185 15.17 14.37 -5.88
C ARG A 185 14.92 15.19 -4.61
N ARG A 186 15.97 15.44 -3.82
CA ARG A 186 15.83 16.11 -2.50
C ARG A 186 15.16 17.47 -2.61
N GLU A 187 15.32 18.15 -3.75
CA GLU A 187 14.65 19.39 -4.12
C GLU A 187 13.11 19.29 -4.13
N TRP A 188 12.53 18.12 -4.38
CA TRP A 188 11.08 17.92 -4.41
C TRP A 188 10.48 17.67 -3.02
N LEU A 189 11.30 17.49 -1.99
CA LEU A 189 10.82 17.07 -0.67
C LEU A 189 9.83 18.07 -0.04
N ARG A 190 10.07 19.37 -0.22
CA ARG A 190 9.13 20.41 0.28
C ARG A 190 7.78 20.36 -0.45
N ALA A 191 7.82 20.24 -1.78
CA ALA A 191 6.60 20.10 -2.61
C ALA A 191 5.83 18.83 -2.24
N TYR A 192 6.55 17.74 -2.00
CA TYR A 192 5.98 16.48 -1.54
C TYR A 192 5.32 16.58 -0.15
N HIS A 193 5.93 17.25 0.82
CA HIS A 193 5.32 17.48 2.13
C HIS A 193 4.07 18.37 2.05
N LEU A 194 4.07 19.38 1.18
CA LEU A 194 2.88 20.17 0.90
C LEU A 194 1.77 19.30 0.28
N PHE A 195 2.12 18.42 -0.65
CA PHE A 195 1.19 17.43 -1.20
C PHE A 195 0.62 16.53 -0.09
N LEU A 196 1.43 15.97 0.80
CA LEU A 196 0.91 15.18 1.92
C LEU A 196 -0.06 15.96 2.81
N ALA A 197 0.24 17.23 3.11
CA ALA A 197 -0.67 18.09 3.87
C ALA A 197 -2.00 18.28 3.13
N THR A 198 -1.98 18.38 1.79
CA THR A 198 -3.21 18.51 0.99
C THR A 198 -4.08 17.26 1.06
N ILE A 199 -3.51 16.05 1.15
CA ILE A 199 -4.28 14.81 1.34
C ILE A 199 -5.15 14.92 2.61
N THR A 200 -4.55 15.35 3.73
CA THR A 200 -5.28 15.55 4.99
C THR A 200 -6.40 16.58 4.84
N LEU A 201 -6.14 17.70 4.17
CA LEU A 201 -7.16 18.73 3.92
C LEU A 201 -8.32 18.20 3.07
N PHE A 202 -8.05 17.40 2.03
CA PHE A 202 -9.10 16.79 1.22
C PHE A 202 -9.90 15.73 1.98
N ILE A 203 -9.28 14.95 2.86
CA ILE A 203 -10.00 14.02 3.75
C ILE A 203 -10.92 14.79 4.70
N ILE A 204 -10.45 15.86 5.32
CA ILE A 204 -11.28 16.74 6.16
C ILE A 204 -12.43 17.34 5.34
N GLY A 205 -12.16 17.79 4.11
CA GLY A 205 -13.17 18.31 3.19
C GLY A 205 -14.23 17.26 2.80
N LEU A 206 -13.81 16.04 2.49
CA LEU A 206 -14.71 14.90 2.25
C LEU A 206 -15.56 14.62 3.50
N TRP A 207 -14.97 14.65 4.68
CA TRP A 207 -15.70 14.43 5.93
C TRP A 207 -16.77 15.50 6.15
N ALA A 208 -16.39 16.78 6.01
CA ALA A 208 -17.33 17.89 6.15
C ALA A 208 -18.46 17.82 5.11
N ALA A 209 -18.16 17.42 3.87
CA ALA A 209 -19.14 17.35 2.79
C ALA A 209 -20.06 16.12 2.86
N LEU A 210 -19.61 15.03 3.47
CA LEU A 210 -20.30 13.73 3.45
C LEU A 210 -20.83 13.28 4.82
N ALA A 211 -20.48 13.96 5.93
CA ALA A 211 -20.88 13.55 7.27
C ALA A 211 -22.40 13.43 7.46
N SER A 212 -23.19 14.27 6.79
CA SER A 212 -24.66 14.25 6.84
C SER A 212 -25.31 13.53 5.66
N ARG A 213 -24.53 12.93 4.76
CA ARG A 213 -25.08 12.15 3.65
C ARG A 213 -25.65 10.84 4.18
N PRO A 214 -26.81 10.41 3.65
CA PRO A 214 -27.38 9.11 3.99
C PRO A 214 -26.39 8.00 3.64
N ASP A 215 -26.55 6.86 4.30
CA ASP A 215 -25.78 5.67 3.98
C ASP A 215 -25.95 5.25 2.52
N LEU A 216 -24.89 4.66 1.96
CA LEU A 216 -24.93 4.13 0.61
C LEU A 216 -25.89 2.95 0.53
N SER A 217 -26.55 2.83 -0.62
CA SER A 217 -27.35 1.65 -0.94
C SER A 217 -26.48 0.38 -0.89
N ASN A 218 -26.99 -0.64 -0.24
CA ASN A 218 -26.40 -1.97 -0.12
C ASN A 218 -27.23 -3.03 -0.87
N GLU A 219 -28.00 -2.61 -1.88
CA GLU A 219 -28.94 -3.46 -2.64
C GLU A 219 -28.28 -4.63 -3.37
N THR A 220 -27.01 -4.50 -3.75
CA THR A 220 -26.27 -5.56 -4.43
C THR A 220 -25.22 -6.18 -3.50
N ALA A 221 -24.95 -7.47 -3.70
CA ALA A 221 -23.86 -8.16 -2.98
C ALA A 221 -22.51 -7.43 -3.16
N LEU A 222 -22.25 -6.88 -4.33
CA LEU A 222 -21.03 -6.10 -4.59
C LEU A 222 -20.97 -4.82 -3.74
N PHE A 223 -22.04 -4.03 -3.70
CA PHE A 223 -22.07 -2.80 -2.91
C PHE A 223 -21.96 -3.08 -1.43
N TRP A 224 -22.67 -4.11 -0.94
CA TRP A 224 -22.52 -4.59 0.43
C TRP A 224 -21.06 -4.93 0.74
N ARG A 225 -20.36 -5.69 -0.11
CA ARG A 225 -18.95 -6.05 0.09
C ARG A 225 -18.01 -4.84 0.08
N ILE A 226 -18.27 -3.82 -0.75
CA ILE A 226 -17.50 -2.56 -0.76
C ILE A 226 -17.69 -1.80 0.55
N ILE A 227 -18.94 -1.65 1.00
CA ILE A 227 -19.29 -0.99 2.25
C ILE A 227 -18.66 -1.70 3.46
N GLN A 228 -18.72 -3.03 3.51
CA GLN A 228 -18.12 -3.81 4.60
C GLN A 228 -16.60 -3.71 4.62
N HIS A 229 -15.96 -3.72 3.45
CA HIS A 229 -14.50 -3.57 3.36
C HIS A 229 -14.03 -2.19 3.86
N ALA A 230 -14.83 -1.14 3.62
CA ALA A 230 -14.58 0.19 4.17
C ALA A 230 -14.95 0.32 5.67
N GLY A 231 -15.41 -0.76 6.32
CA GLY A 231 -15.69 -0.79 7.76
C GLY A 231 -17.12 -0.46 8.16
N GLY A 232 -18.09 -0.49 7.23
CA GLY A 232 -19.49 -0.18 7.53
C GLY A 232 -20.11 -1.05 8.64
N GLY A 233 -19.66 -2.30 8.80
CA GLY A 233 -20.07 -3.17 9.91
C GLY A 233 -19.28 -3.03 11.21
N ILE A 234 -18.21 -2.22 11.21
CA ILE A 234 -17.30 -2.05 12.37
C ILE A 234 -17.51 -0.67 13.00
N LEU A 235 -17.62 0.38 12.19
CA LEU A 235 -17.78 1.77 12.63
C LEU A 235 -19.26 2.17 12.63
N ALA A 236 -20.04 1.55 13.52
CA ALA A 236 -21.45 1.89 13.68
C ALA A 236 -21.62 3.38 14.02
N GLY A 237 -22.52 4.06 13.30
CA GLY A 237 -22.76 5.50 13.46
C GLY A 237 -21.89 6.41 12.59
N VAL A 238 -21.01 5.85 11.76
CA VAL A 238 -20.30 6.60 10.72
C VAL A 238 -20.93 6.33 9.36
N SER A 239 -21.24 7.39 8.61
CA SER A 239 -21.82 7.26 7.26
C SER A 239 -20.96 6.38 6.36
N THR A 240 -21.56 5.33 5.81
CA THR A 240 -20.94 4.42 4.86
C THR A 240 -20.55 5.14 3.56
N HIS A 241 -21.26 6.22 3.20
CA HIS A 241 -20.86 7.10 2.08
C HIS A 241 -19.49 7.69 2.33
N PHE A 242 -19.27 8.24 3.52
CA PHE A 242 -17.99 8.78 3.93
C PHE A 242 -16.89 7.71 4.02
N LEU A 243 -17.19 6.55 4.61
CA LEU A 243 -16.22 5.47 4.77
C LEU A 243 -15.69 4.98 3.42
N VAL A 244 -16.59 4.69 2.47
CA VAL A 244 -16.22 4.25 1.13
C VAL A 244 -15.50 5.36 0.38
N ALA A 245 -15.97 6.61 0.44
CA ALA A 245 -15.30 7.73 -0.23
C ALA A 245 -13.85 7.91 0.27
N THR A 246 -13.64 7.86 1.59
CA THR A 246 -12.30 8.00 2.18
C THR A 246 -11.38 6.86 1.79
N HIS A 247 -11.89 5.62 1.87
CA HIS A 247 -11.14 4.43 1.46
C HIS A 247 -10.72 4.52 -0.01
N VAL A 248 -11.66 4.79 -0.92
CA VAL A 248 -11.39 4.87 -2.36
C VAL A 248 -10.46 6.03 -2.69
N PHE A 249 -10.57 7.15 -1.98
CA PHE A 249 -9.66 8.27 -2.15
C PHE A 249 -8.23 7.87 -1.82
N LEU A 250 -8.00 7.29 -0.65
CA LEU A 250 -6.67 6.81 -0.25
C LEU A 250 -6.14 5.74 -1.19
N GLU A 251 -6.96 4.78 -1.60
CA GLU A 251 -6.58 3.71 -2.53
C GLU A 251 -6.19 4.27 -3.92
N THR A 252 -6.94 5.25 -4.41
CA THR A 252 -6.64 5.93 -5.68
C THR A 252 -5.29 6.64 -5.61
N LEU A 253 -5.02 7.32 -4.49
CA LEU A 253 -3.74 7.98 -4.25
C LEU A 253 -2.59 6.96 -4.11
N HIS A 254 -2.82 5.83 -3.44
CA HIS A 254 -1.86 4.74 -3.33
C HIS A 254 -1.47 4.17 -4.70
N TYR A 255 -2.45 3.90 -5.56
CA TYR A 255 -2.19 3.45 -6.92
C TYR A 255 -1.44 4.50 -7.75
N ALA A 256 -1.80 5.78 -7.63
CA ALA A 256 -1.08 6.85 -8.30
C ALA A 256 0.40 6.92 -7.84
N ALA A 257 0.66 6.69 -6.55
CA ALA A 257 2.02 6.66 -6.03
C ALA A 257 2.85 5.52 -6.65
N TRP A 258 2.31 4.31 -6.68
CA TRP A 258 3.01 3.13 -7.24
C TRP A 258 3.15 3.17 -8.77
N ILE A 259 2.10 3.56 -9.48
CA ILE A 259 2.04 3.49 -10.95
C ILE A 259 2.74 4.69 -11.60
N VAL A 260 2.64 5.88 -10.99
CA VAL A 260 3.11 7.13 -11.61
C VAL A 260 4.30 7.73 -10.86
N LEU A 261 4.14 8.05 -9.57
CA LEU A 261 5.10 8.89 -8.85
C LEU A 261 6.43 8.16 -8.57
N ILE A 262 6.39 6.90 -8.14
CA ILE A 262 7.61 6.13 -7.86
C ILE A 262 8.44 5.93 -9.14
N PRO A 263 7.88 5.51 -10.29
CA PRO A 263 8.62 5.43 -11.56
C PRO A 263 9.17 6.77 -12.05
N LEU A 264 8.46 7.88 -11.80
CA LEU A 264 8.91 9.22 -12.15
C LEU A 264 10.14 9.64 -11.35
N VAL A 265 10.20 9.26 -10.06
CA VAL A 265 11.28 9.64 -9.13
C VAL A 265 12.46 8.66 -9.19
N ASP A 266 12.21 7.36 -9.34
CA ASP A 266 13.22 6.30 -9.42
C ASP A 266 13.18 5.60 -10.78
N ARG A 267 14.13 5.94 -11.65
CA ARG A 267 14.27 5.33 -12.98
C ARG A 267 14.51 3.81 -12.96
N ARG A 268 14.85 3.22 -11.81
CA ARG A 268 14.97 1.75 -11.67
C ARG A 268 13.61 1.07 -11.56
N ALA A 269 12.57 1.80 -11.16
CA ALA A 269 11.19 1.33 -11.03
C ALA A 269 10.41 1.35 -12.37
N ILE A 270 11.02 1.83 -13.46
CA ILE A 270 10.39 1.88 -14.79
C ILE A 270 10.07 0.46 -15.30
N PRO A 271 8.83 0.14 -15.71
CA PRO A 271 8.33 -1.24 -15.91
C PRO A 271 8.97 -2.07 -17.03
N TRP A 272 9.77 -1.49 -17.93
CA TRP A 272 10.44 -2.22 -19.00
C TRP A 272 11.96 -2.33 -18.82
N ARG A 273 12.53 -1.71 -17.77
CA ARG A 273 13.99 -1.61 -17.62
C ARG A 273 14.60 -2.77 -16.81
N PHE A 274 14.56 -4.00 -17.31
CA PHE A 274 15.02 -5.18 -16.56
C PHE A 274 16.49 -5.14 -16.11
N SER A 275 17.34 -4.40 -16.84
CA SER A 275 18.75 -4.19 -16.47
C SER A 275 18.94 -3.46 -15.14
N SER A 276 17.89 -2.84 -14.58
CA SER A 276 17.95 -2.23 -13.25
C SER A 276 17.81 -3.23 -12.10
N ILE A 277 17.39 -4.47 -12.38
CA ILE A 277 17.17 -5.51 -11.37
C ILE A 277 18.47 -6.28 -11.16
N PRO A 278 19.11 -6.20 -9.97
CA PRO A 278 20.41 -6.84 -9.74
C PRO A 278 20.39 -8.37 -9.96
N LEU A 279 19.30 -9.02 -9.56
CA LEU A 279 19.08 -10.45 -9.73
C LEU A 279 18.93 -10.88 -11.20
N PHE A 280 18.57 -9.96 -12.09
CA PHE A 280 18.44 -10.20 -13.53
C PHE A 280 19.72 -9.84 -14.29
N ALA A 281 20.31 -8.68 -13.99
CA ALA A 281 21.44 -8.14 -14.74
C ALA A 281 22.78 -8.85 -14.45
N ASN A 282 22.90 -9.55 -13.33
CA ASN A 282 24.16 -10.18 -12.91
C ASN A 282 24.26 -11.65 -13.32
N LYS A 283 25.43 -12.09 -13.79
CA LYS A 283 25.72 -13.50 -14.14
C LYS A 283 25.53 -14.48 -12.97
N ARG A 284 25.78 -14.03 -11.73
CA ARG A 284 25.56 -14.82 -10.51
C ARG A 284 24.13 -14.69 -9.96
N GLY A 285 23.25 -13.99 -10.67
CA GLY A 285 21.86 -13.82 -10.29
C GLY A 285 20.99 -14.99 -10.73
N TYR A 286 19.68 -14.75 -10.73
CA TYR A 286 18.66 -15.70 -11.12
C TYR A 286 17.77 -15.11 -12.24
N PRO A 287 18.35 -14.77 -13.41
CA PRO A 287 17.63 -14.03 -14.46
C PRO A 287 16.39 -14.78 -14.96
N LYS A 288 16.45 -16.11 -15.09
CA LYS A 288 15.31 -16.94 -15.50
C LYS A 288 14.16 -16.86 -14.49
N MET A 289 14.46 -16.94 -13.20
CA MET A 289 13.45 -16.86 -12.12
C MET A 289 12.83 -15.46 -12.05
N VAL A 290 13.65 -14.41 -12.19
CA VAL A 290 13.15 -13.03 -12.24
C VAL A 290 12.27 -12.82 -13.48
N ALA A 291 12.71 -13.25 -14.66
CA ALA A 291 11.92 -13.15 -15.88
C ALA A 291 10.58 -13.88 -15.75
N PHE A 292 10.61 -15.11 -15.22
CA PHE A 292 9.41 -15.89 -14.94
C PHE A 292 8.48 -15.17 -13.97
N GLY A 293 8.99 -14.68 -12.84
CA GLY A 293 8.18 -13.96 -11.85
C GLY A 293 7.54 -12.69 -12.41
N VAL A 294 8.28 -11.91 -13.22
CA VAL A 294 7.72 -10.71 -13.87
C VAL A 294 6.69 -11.09 -14.93
N ALA A 295 6.92 -12.15 -15.72
CA ALA A 295 5.97 -12.63 -16.71
C ALA A 295 4.67 -13.13 -16.06
N VAL A 296 4.77 -13.91 -14.98
CA VAL A 296 3.61 -14.36 -14.19
C VAL A 296 2.87 -13.16 -13.61
N SER A 297 3.58 -12.20 -13.01
CA SER A 297 2.97 -10.99 -12.45
C SER A 297 2.23 -10.17 -13.51
N ALA A 298 2.81 -10.01 -14.72
CA ALA A 298 2.13 -9.33 -15.83
C ALA A 298 0.90 -10.11 -16.33
N LEU A 299 1.00 -11.44 -16.44
CA LEU A 299 -0.13 -12.31 -16.81
C LEU A 299 -1.27 -12.20 -15.79
N LEU A 300 -0.96 -12.13 -14.49
CA LEU A 300 -1.97 -11.93 -13.44
C LEU A 300 -2.73 -10.61 -13.60
N VAL A 301 -2.11 -9.54 -14.11
CA VAL A 301 -2.83 -8.29 -14.44
C VAL A 301 -3.89 -8.54 -15.50
N VAL A 302 -3.54 -9.25 -16.58
CA VAL A 302 -4.47 -9.56 -17.68
C VAL A 302 -5.59 -10.48 -17.19
N ILE A 303 -5.26 -11.49 -16.39
CA ILE A 303 -6.24 -12.40 -15.78
C ILE A 303 -7.21 -11.62 -14.88
N LEU A 304 -6.71 -10.68 -14.07
CA LEU A 304 -7.55 -9.86 -13.21
C LEU A 304 -8.50 -8.97 -14.03
N TRP A 305 -8.02 -8.32 -15.10
CA TRP A 305 -8.89 -7.55 -15.98
C TRP A 305 -9.98 -8.41 -16.63
N ALA A 306 -9.61 -9.56 -17.19
CA ALA A 306 -10.57 -10.49 -17.77
C ALA A 306 -11.57 -11.00 -16.71
N GLY A 307 -11.09 -11.38 -15.53
CA GLY A 307 -11.91 -11.81 -14.41
C GLY A 307 -12.91 -10.73 -13.99
N PHE A 308 -12.45 -9.49 -13.81
CA PHE A 308 -13.34 -8.40 -13.43
C PHE A 308 -14.37 -8.05 -14.52
N SER A 309 -14.06 -8.26 -15.79
CA SER A 309 -15.02 -8.08 -16.90
C SER A 309 -16.10 -9.17 -16.94
N ILE A 310 -15.80 -10.37 -16.45
CA ILE A 310 -16.73 -11.52 -16.45
C ILE A 310 -17.54 -11.59 -15.15
N ASP A 311 -16.85 -11.58 -14.01
CA ASP A 311 -17.45 -11.62 -12.67
C ASP A 311 -16.62 -10.74 -11.73
N TYR A 312 -17.05 -9.48 -11.62
CA TYR A 312 -16.39 -8.50 -10.79
C TYR A 312 -16.37 -8.90 -9.31
N ALA A 313 -17.49 -9.40 -8.80
CA ALA A 313 -17.67 -9.64 -7.37
C ALA A 313 -16.78 -10.79 -6.89
N THR A 314 -16.77 -11.91 -7.63
CA THR A 314 -15.91 -13.06 -7.31
C THR A 314 -14.44 -12.73 -7.51
N THR A 315 -14.09 -12.07 -8.62
CA THR A 315 -12.69 -11.68 -8.89
C THR A 315 -12.17 -10.73 -7.83
N ARG A 316 -13.00 -9.79 -7.35
CA ARG A 316 -12.66 -8.90 -6.23
C ARG A 316 -12.33 -9.68 -4.97
N ASP A 317 -13.16 -10.65 -4.59
CA ASP A 317 -12.95 -11.40 -3.35
C ASP A 317 -11.67 -12.23 -3.41
N ILE A 318 -11.43 -12.91 -4.55
CA ILE A 318 -10.17 -13.62 -4.79
C ILE A 318 -9.00 -12.64 -4.73
N TYR A 319 -9.09 -11.51 -5.43
CA TYR A 319 -8.06 -10.49 -5.44
C TYR A 319 -7.70 -10.01 -4.02
N PHE A 320 -8.68 -9.56 -3.24
CA PHE A 320 -8.43 -9.06 -1.88
C PHE A 320 -7.94 -10.14 -0.92
N ALA A 321 -8.35 -11.40 -1.11
CA ALA A 321 -7.83 -12.53 -0.35
C ALA A 321 -6.30 -12.66 -0.53
N PHE A 322 -5.82 -12.56 -1.78
CA PHE A 322 -4.39 -12.64 -2.10
C PHE A 322 -3.64 -11.32 -1.92
N ALA A 323 -4.34 -10.17 -1.97
CA ALA A 323 -3.75 -8.85 -1.84
C ALA A 323 -3.00 -8.68 -0.50
N ILE A 324 -3.40 -9.39 0.57
CA ILE A 324 -2.66 -9.36 1.83
C ILE A 324 -1.17 -9.71 1.66
N ALA A 325 -0.79 -10.50 0.65
CA ALA A 325 0.60 -10.86 0.39
C ALA A 325 1.48 -9.66 0.04
N HIS A 326 1.02 -8.72 -0.79
CA HIS A 326 1.82 -7.54 -1.13
C HIS A 326 1.88 -6.57 0.06
N VAL A 327 0.74 -6.34 0.75
CA VAL A 327 0.69 -5.57 2.00
C VAL A 327 1.73 -6.07 3.00
N LEU A 328 1.82 -7.38 3.21
CA LEU A 328 2.84 -7.98 4.07
C LEU A 328 4.24 -7.79 3.50
N ALA A 329 4.45 -7.99 2.20
CA ALA A 329 5.75 -7.81 1.56
C ALA A 329 6.30 -6.38 1.68
N GLU A 330 5.45 -5.34 1.79
CA GLU A 330 5.89 -3.96 2.00
C GLU A 330 6.73 -3.77 3.27
N PHE A 331 6.32 -4.37 4.39
CA PHE A 331 6.96 -4.15 5.70
C PHE A 331 8.46 -4.46 5.71
N PRO A 332 8.92 -5.64 5.25
CA PRO A 332 10.35 -5.92 5.12
C PRO A 332 11.13 -4.89 4.31
N PHE A 333 10.59 -4.42 3.18
CA PHE A 333 11.30 -3.44 2.37
C PHE A 333 11.29 -2.06 3.02
N LEU A 334 10.16 -1.66 3.62
CA LEU A 334 10.04 -0.40 4.34
C LEU A 334 11.05 -0.32 5.48
N ILE A 335 11.06 -1.33 6.37
CA ILE A 335 11.97 -1.42 7.52
C ILE A 335 13.42 -1.45 7.04
N LYS A 336 13.73 -2.20 5.97
CA LYS A 336 15.11 -2.29 5.45
C LYS A 336 15.60 -0.96 4.88
N LEU A 337 14.70 -0.16 4.34
CA LEU A 337 15.01 1.16 3.78
C LEU A 337 15.14 2.26 4.86
N THR A 338 14.71 2.00 6.11
CA THR A 338 14.99 2.83 7.29
C THR A 338 16.36 2.53 7.91
#